data_AF-A0A453T357-F1
#
_entry.id   AF-A0A453T357-F1
#
_cell.length_a   1.000
_cell.length_b   1.000
_cell.length_c   1.000
_cell.angle_alpha   90.00
_cell.angle_beta   90.00
_cell.angle_gamma   90.00
#
_symmetry.space_group_name_H-M   'P 1'
#
loop_
_entity.id
_entity.type
_entity.pdbx_description
1 polymer ?
#
loop_
_entity_poly.entity_id
_entity_poly.type
_entity_poly.pdbx_seq_one_letter_code
_entity_poly.pdbx_strand_id
1 'polypeptide(L)'
;MEGKRAPAAAAAAISAVLDDDDLLGEILLRLAFPTSLVRAALVCKRWLLHAAAPAFLRRFRGLHQPSLLGFYVVSTAIHPPRFVALPQPPELADVVRRGSFDLDSLGPDRFDLDCWNGLLLLSTFEMYPDRTMNPTRVRCPLYPARDTAILPTVPITSIHHD
;
A
#
# COMPACT_ATOMS: atom_id res chain seq x y z
N MET A 1 -47.65 -12.60 -26.07
CA MET A 1 -46.37 -11.99 -26.49
C MET A 1 -45.85 -11.19 -25.31
N GLU A 2 -45.52 -11.86 -24.20
CA GLU A 2 -45.01 -11.22 -22.98
C GLU A 2 -43.72 -11.91 -22.60
N GLY A 3 -42.63 -11.16 -22.49
CA GLY A 3 -41.34 -11.72 -22.08
C GLY A 3 -40.14 -10.84 -22.36
N LYS A 4 -40.26 -9.81 -23.22
CA LYS A 4 -39.10 -8.98 -23.64
C LYS A 4 -38.97 -7.62 -22.97
N ARG A 5 -39.94 -7.19 -22.14
CA ARG A 5 -40.00 -5.82 -21.59
C ARG A 5 -39.22 -5.62 -20.28
N ALA A 6 -39.10 -6.67 -19.46
CA ALA A 6 -38.35 -6.65 -18.20
C ALA A 6 -36.83 -6.37 -18.36
N PRO A 7 -36.08 -6.97 -19.30
CA PRO A 7 -34.64 -6.74 -19.40
C PRO A 7 -34.29 -5.32 -19.90
N ALA A 8 -35.11 -4.73 -20.75
CA ALA A 8 -34.89 -3.37 -21.27
C ALA A 8 -35.11 -2.29 -20.19
N ALA A 9 -36.13 -2.47 -19.35
CA ALA A 9 -36.39 -1.56 -18.22
C ALA A 9 -35.27 -1.62 -17.17
N ALA A 10 -34.76 -2.82 -16.88
CA ALA A 10 -33.63 -2.99 -15.96
C ALA A 10 -32.34 -2.33 -16.51
N ALA A 11 -32.03 -2.51 -17.79
CA ALA A 11 -30.87 -1.87 -18.42
C ALA A 11 -30.96 -0.33 -18.38
N ALA A 12 -32.16 0.24 -18.63
CA ALA A 12 -32.37 1.68 -18.53
C ALA A 12 -32.19 2.20 -17.09
N ALA A 13 -32.70 1.46 -16.10
CA ALA A 13 -32.50 1.80 -14.69
C ALA A 13 -31.02 1.74 -14.28
N ILE A 14 -30.28 0.71 -14.73
CA ILE A 14 -28.84 0.60 -14.48
C ILE A 14 -28.09 1.76 -15.14
N SER A 15 -28.41 2.11 -16.39
CA SER A 15 -27.80 3.26 -17.07
C SER A 15 -28.06 4.54 -16.28
N ALA A 16 -29.30 4.79 -15.87
CA ALA A 16 -29.66 5.98 -15.10
C ALA A 16 -28.85 6.10 -13.79
N VAL A 17 -28.63 4.98 -13.10
CA VAL A 17 -27.80 4.95 -11.88
C VAL A 17 -26.32 5.17 -12.19
N LEU A 18 -25.78 4.56 -13.24
CA LEU A 18 -24.37 4.72 -13.62
C LEU A 18 -24.09 6.08 -14.28
N ASP A 19 -25.11 6.77 -14.77
CA ASP A 19 -25.05 8.12 -15.35
C ASP A 19 -25.18 9.25 -14.32
N ASP A 20 -25.59 8.93 -13.10
CA ASP A 20 -25.57 9.83 -11.95
C ASP A 20 -24.20 9.75 -11.24
N ASP A 21 -23.55 10.90 -11.09
CA ASP A 21 -22.20 10.98 -10.52
C ASP A 21 -22.16 10.72 -9.00
N ASP A 22 -23.21 11.10 -8.27
CA ASP A 22 -23.31 10.85 -6.83
C ASP A 22 -23.51 9.35 -6.56
N LEU A 23 -24.41 8.71 -7.33
CA LEU A 23 -24.66 7.27 -7.23
C LEU A 23 -23.46 6.46 -7.70
N LEU A 24 -22.79 6.86 -8.78
CA LEU A 24 -21.56 6.22 -9.23
C LEU A 24 -20.48 6.28 -8.14
N GLY A 25 -20.28 7.45 -7.52
CA GLY A 25 -19.36 7.59 -6.40
C GLY A 25 -19.68 6.65 -5.24
N GLU A 26 -20.96 6.53 -4.88
CA GLU A 26 -21.45 5.63 -3.83
C GLU A 26 -21.25 4.14 -4.16
N ILE A 27 -21.40 3.74 -5.43
CA ILE A 27 -21.09 2.38 -5.90
C ILE A 27 -19.60 2.10 -5.79
N LEU A 28 -18.76 3.04 -6.27
CA LEU A 28 -17.31 2.91 -6.21
C LEU A 28 -16.80 2.85 -4.75
N LEU A 29 -17.42 3.60 -3.83
CA LEU A 29 -17.11 3.53 -2.40
C LEU A 29 -17.47 2.19 -1.77
N ARG A 30 -18.41 1.43 -2.32
CA ARG A 30 -18.75 0.09 -1.83
C ARG A 30 -17.78 -0.99 -2.29
N LEU A 31 -16.86 -0.68 -3.21
CA LEU A 31 -15.80 -1.60 -3.62
C LEU A 31 -14.73 -1.72 -2.53
N ALA A 32 -14.87 -2.70 -1.64
CA ALA A 32 -13.99 -2.84 -0.47
C ALA A 32 -12.49 -3.01 -0.81
N PHE A 33 -12.18 -3.53 -2.00
CA PHE A 33 -10.81 -3.82 -2.41
C PHE A 33 -10.26 -2.76 -3.37
N PRO A 34 -9.05 -2.22 -3.11
CA PRO A 34 -8.39 -1.27 -4.02
C PRO A 34 -8.22 -1.82 -5.45
N THR A 35 -7.99 -3.13 -5.59
CA THR A 35 -7.87 -3.79 -6.91
C THR A 35 -9.18 -3.73 -7.71
N SER A 36 -10.32 -3.93 -7.04
CA SER A 36 -11.64 -3.78 -7.64
C SER A 36 -11.92 -2.32 -8.03
N LEU A 37 -11.52 -1.36 -7.19
CA LEU A 37 -11.61 0.06 -7.51
C LEU A 37 -10.78 0.42 -8.74
N VAL A 38 -9.54 -0.09 -8.86
CA VAL A 38 -8.70 0.14 -10.05
C VAL A 38 -9.36 -0.45 -11.29
N ARG A 39 -9.89 -1.68 -11.22
CA ARG A 39 -10.60 -2.29 -12.36
C ARG A 39 -11.82 -1.47 -12.77
N ALA A 40 -12.58 -0.94 -11.81
CA ALA A 40 -13.71 -0.06 -12.07
C ALA A 40 -13.26 1.26 -12.74
N ALA A 41 -12.20 1.88 -12.25
CA ALA A 41 -11.63 3.10 -12.83
C ALA A 41 -11.19 2.92 -14.30
N LEU A 42 -10.79 1.70 -14.69
CA LEU A 42 -10.38 1.37 -16.06
C LEU A 42 -11.55 1.21 -17.05
N VAL A 43 -12.80 1.23 -16.60
CA VAL A 43 -13.98 1.11 -17.49
C VAL A 43 -14.06 2.28 -18.47
N CYS A 44 -13.92 3.51 -17.98
CA CYS A 44 -13.88 4.71 -18.82
C CYS A 44 -13.27 5.92 -18.10
N LYS A 45 -12.97 6.99 -18.85
CA LYS A 45 -12.39 8.22 -18.30
C LYS A 45 -13.24 8.83 -17.17
N ARG A 46 -14.57 8.76 -17.27
CA ARG A 46 -15.48 9.31 -16.25
C ARG A 46 -15.34 8.57 -14.91
N TRP A 47 -15.30 7.23 -14.95
CA TRP A 47 -15.09 6.41 -13.75
C TRP A 47 -13.71 6.67 -13.13
N LEU A 48 -12.67 6.79 -13.97
CA LEU A 48 -11.34 7.16 -13.51
C LEU A 48 -11.31 8.51 -12.79
N LEU A 49 -11.96 9.55 -13.34
CA LEU A 49 -12.00 10.88 -12.73
C LEU A 49 -12.65 10.84 -11.34
N HIS A 50 -13.74 10.11 -11.19
CA HIS A 50 -14.41 9.93 -9.88
C HIS A 50 -13.54 9.15 -8.90
N ALA A 51 -13.00 8.01 -9.31
CA ALA A 51 -12.15 7.17 -8.46
C ALA A 51 -10.84 7.88 -8.05
N ALA A 52 -10.30 8.75 -8.90
CA ALA A 52 -9.08 9.50 -8.64
C ALA A 52 -9.31 10.82 -7.87
N ALA A 53 -10.57 11.24 -7.68
CA ALA A 53 -10.88 12.49 -7.00
C ALA A 53 -10.34 12.49 -5.56
N PRO A 54 -9.62 13.53 -5.10
CA PRO A 54 -9.05 13.56 -3.76
C PRO A 54 -10.08 13.39 -2.64
N ALA A 55 -11.27 13.96 -2.81
CA ALA A 55 -12.37 13.82 -1.86
C ALA A 55 -12.87 12.36 -1.79
N PHE A 56 -13.03 11.70 -2.93
CA PHE A 56 -13.39 10.29 -3.02
C PHE A 56 -12.35 9.41 -2.33
N LEU A 57 -11.05 9.59 -2.64
CA LEU A 57 -9.98 8.78 -2.06
C LEU A 57 -9.87 8.93 -0.54
N ARG A 58 -10.14 10.12 0.01
CA ARG A 58 -10.22 10.33 1.46
C ARG A 58 -11.38 9.55 2.08
N ARG A 59 -12.58 9.61 1.47
CA ARG A 59 -13.74 8.84 1.92
C ARG A 59 -13.48 7.33 1.83
N PHE A 60 -12.93 6.88 0.70
CA PHE A 60 -12.59 5.49 0.45
C PHE A 60 -11.62 4.96 1.51
N ARG A 61 -10.53 5.66 1.81
CA ARG A 61 -9.55 5.26 2.85
C ARG A 61 -10.12 5.32 4.27
N GLY A 62 -11.07 6.23 4.52
CA GLY A 62 -11.77 6.31 5.81
C GLY A 62 -12.72 5.12 6.04
N LEU A 63 -13.38 4.64 4.98
CA LEU A 63 -14.27 3.47 5.03
C LEU A 63 -13.50 2.14 4.96
N HIS A 64 -12.44 2.09 4.16
CA HIS A 64 -11.62 0.90 3.93
C HIS A 64 -10.24 1.12 4.52
N GLN A 65 -10.07 0.74 5.78
CA GLN A 65 -8.78 0.80 6.44
C GLN A 65 -7.75 -0.07 5.69
N PRO A 66 -6.49 0.40 5.55
CA PRO A 66 -5.43 -0.41 4.95
C PRO A 66 -5.31 -1.76 5.66
N SER A 67 -5.39 -2.85 4.91
CA SER A 67 -5.25 -4.19 5.47
C SER A 67 -3.79 -4.45 5.85
N LEU A 68 -3.60 -4.95 7.07
CA LEU A 68 -2.29 -5.36 7.55
C LEU A 68 -1.89 -6.68 6.87
N LEU A 69 -0.82 -6.65 6.08
CA LEU A 69 -0.39 -7.81 5.30
C LEU A 69 0.42 -8.81 6.12
N GLY A 70 1.11 -8.35 7.16
CA GLY A 70 1.99 -9.16 7.99
C GLY A 70 2.90 -8.31 8.87
N PHE A 71 3.86 -8.96 9.51
CA PHE A 71 4.80 -8.34 10.43
C PHE A 71 6.23 -8.81 10.17
N TYR A 72 7.20 -7.98 10.53
CA TYR A 72 8.59 -8.41 10.60
C TYR A 72 8.92 -8.92 11.99
N VAL A 73 9.54 -10.11 12.06
CA VAL A 73 9.92 -10.77 13.30
C VAL A 73 11.44 -10.92 13.36
N VAL A 74 12.03 -10.34 14.40
CA VAL A 74 13.46 -10.47 14.71
C VAL A 74 13.65 -11.72 15.56
N SER A 75 14.35 -12.74 15.05
CA SER A 75 14.67 -13.96 15.81
C SER A 75 15.98 -13.85 16.57
N THR A 76 17.00 -13.25 15.95
CA THR A 76 18.34 -13.10 16.53
C THR A 76 18.96 -11.80 16.03
N ALA A 77 19.97 -11.31 16.73
CA ALA A 77 20.68 -10.08 16.36
C ALA A 77 21.57 -10.18 15.10
N ILE A 78 21.71 -11.37 14.52
CA ILE A 78 22.67 -11.69 13.44
C ILE A 78 21.96 -12.00 12.12
N HIS A 79 20.63 -12.16 12.17
CA HIS A 79 19.81 -12.43 11.00
C HIS A 79 18.87 -11.27 10.72
N PRO A 80 18.63 -10.94 9.45
CA PRO A 80 17.68 -9.89 9.12
C PRO A 80 16.26 -10.27 9.60
N PRO A 81 15.42 -9.27 9.91
CA PRO A 81 14.04 -9.52 10.31
C PRO A 81 13.28 -10.27 9.20
N ARG A 82 12.57 -11.34 9.55
CA ARG A 82 11.78 -12.12 8.59
C ARG A 82 10.35 -11.60 8.50
N PHE A 83 9.80 -11.51 7.29
CA PHE A 83 8.39 -11.19 7.12
C PHE A 83 7.51 -12.42 7.38
N VAL A 84 6.48 -12.25 8.20
CA VAL A 84 5.45 -13.25 8.46
C VAL A 84 4.12 -12.70 7.96
N ALA A 85 3.63 -13.27 6.86
CA ALA A 85 2.34 -12.90 6.29
C ALA A 85 1.19 -13.34 7.20
N LEU A 86 0.18 -12.48 7.35
CA LEU A 86 -1.09 -12.85 7.96
C LEU A 86 -1.96 -13.63 6.95
N PRO A 87 -2.92 -14.45 7.41
CA PRO A 87 -3.93 -15.01 6.52
C PRO A 87 -4.67 -13.89 5.77
N GLN A 88 -4.63 -13.94 4.43
CA GLN A 88 -5.22 -12.92 3.57
C GLN A 88 -6.29 -13.52 2.65
N PRO A 89 -7.31 -12.74 2.24
CA PRO A 89 -8.17 -13.11 1.12
C PRO A 89 -7.33 -13.24 -0.17
N PRO A 90 -7.83 -13.96 -1.19
CA PRO A 90 -7.08 -14.23 -2.43
C PRO A 90 -6.48 -12.98 -3.09
N GLU A 91 -7.22 -11.87 -3.10
CA GLU A 91 -6.79 -10.61 -3.70
C GLU A 91 -5.54 -10.02 -3.01
N LEU A 92 -5.45 -10.13 -1.68
CA LEU A 92 -4.31 -9.63 -0.90
C LEU A 92 -3.19 -10.66 -0.82
N ALA A 93 -3.50 -11.96 -0.85
CA ALA A 93 -2.50 -13.02 -0.92
C ALA A 93 -1.63 -12.90 -2.17
N ASP A 94 -2.21 -12.53 -3.32
CA ASP A 94 -1.45 -12.27 -4.54
C ASP A 94 -0.53 -11.04 -4.44
N VAL A 95 -0.97 -10.00 -3.73
CA VAL A 95 -0.13 -8.82 -3.45
C VAL A 95 1.07 -9.22 -2.58
N VAL A 96 0.84 -10.01 -1.53
CA VAL A 96 1.93 -10.52 -0.67
C VAL A 96 2.91 -11.37 -1.47
N ARG A 97 2.41 -12.27 -2.32
CA ARG A 97 3.22 -13.16 -3.16
C ARG A 97 4.13 -12.40 -4.14
N ARG A 98 3.67 -11.26 -4.65
CA ARG A 98 4.40 -10.45 -5.63
C ARG A 98 5.32 -9.41 -5.00
N GLY A 99 5.17 -9.13 -3.72
CA GLY A 99 6.00 -8.16 -3.02
C GLY A 99 7.39 -8.72 -2.67
N SER A 100 8.37 -7.83 -2.52
CA SER A 100 9.69 -8.15 -2.00
C SER A 100 9.77 -7.79 -0.52
N PHE A 101 9.32 -8.73 0.32
CA PHE A 101 9.38 -8.62 1.78
C PHE A 101 10.65 -9.25 2.37
N ASP A 102 11.41 -9.98 1.57
CA ASP A 102 12.63 -10.63 2.02
C ASP A 102 13.78 -9.63 2.21
N LEU A 103 14.49 -9.75 3.32
CA LEU A 103 15.59 -8.86 3.72
C LEU A 103 16.95 -9.58 3.76
N ASP A 104 17.03 -10.83 3.30
CA ASP A 104 18.26 -11.64 3.31
C ASP A 104 19.41 -11.00 2.52
N SER A 105 19.10 -10.19 1.51
CA SER A 105 20.07 -9.43 0.72
C SER A 105 20.80 -8.31 1.48
N LEU A 106 20.39 -7.95 2.69
CA LEU A 106 20.98 -6.86 3.46
C LEU A 106 22.35 -7.21 4.08
N GLY A 107 22.76 -8.49 4.07
CA GLY A 107 24.01 -8.91 4.70
C GLY A 107 23.90 -9.00 6.23
N PRO A 108 25.00 -9.35 6.92
CA PRO A 108 25.00 -9.63 8.36
C PRO A 108 25.02 -8.39 9.26
N ASP A 109 24.98 -7.18 8.70
CA ASP A 109 25.01 -5.95 9.49
C ASP A 109 23.79 -5.88 10.42
N ARG A 110 23.96 -5.22 11.57
CA ARG A 110 22.84 -4.95 12.47
C ARG A 110 22.05 -3.77 11.91
N PHE A 111 20.77 -3.98 11.64
CA PHE A 111 19.87 -2.95 11.16
C PHE A 111 18.76 -2.70 12.16
N ASP A 112 18.46 -1.43 12.40
CA ASP A 112 17.17 -1.01 12.92
C ASP A 112 16.18 -0.97 11.75
N LEU A 113 15.01 -1.59 11.97
CA LEU A 113 13.93 -1.67 11.00
C LEU A 113 12.70 -0.95 11.55
N ASP A 114 12.30 0.11 10.85
CA ASP A 114 11.04 0.80 11.09
C ASP A 114 10.09 0.63 9.89
N CYS A 115 8.79 0.73 10.15
CA CYS A 115 7.74 0.65 9.14
C CYS A 115 6.88 1.91 9.16
N TRP A 116 6.81 2.62 8.02
CA TRP A 116 5.99 3.83 7.90
C TRP A 116 5.11 3.79 6.64
N ASN A 117 3.79 3.72 6.82
CA ASN A 117 2.82 3.65 5.72
C ASN A 117 3.11 2.55 4.68
N GLY A 118 3.67 1.41 5.11
CA GLY A 118 4.06 0.30 4.23
C GLY A 118 5.42 0.47 3.56
N LEU A 119 6.17 1.53 3.87
CA LEU A 119 7.58 1.69 3.56
C LEU A 119 8.42 1.12 4.69
N LEU A 120 9.52 0.46 4.35
CA LEU A 120 10.52 0.00 5.31
C LEU A 120 11.65 1.00 5.37
N LEU A 121 12.03 1.37 6.58
CA LEU A 121 13.17 2.22 6.89
C LEU A 121 14.23 1.33 7.53
N LEU A 122 15.39 1.28 6.91
CA LEU A 122 16.51 0.42 7.29
C LEU A 122 17.69 1.31 7.64
N SER A 123 18.10 1.31 8.89
CA SER A 123 19.26 2.07 9.37
C SER A 123 20.30 1.10 9.90
N THR A 124 21.53 1.13 9.38
CA THR A 124 22.61 0.30 9.94
C THR A 124 23.15 0.89 11.22
N PHE A 125 23.37 0.03 12.20
CA PHE A 125 24.05 0.37 13.44
C PHE A 125 25.52 -0.06 13.31
N GLU A 126 26.44 0.92 13.23
CA GLU A 126 27.86 0.61 13.28
C GLU A 126 28.30 0.37 14.73
N MET A 127 28.97 -0.76 14.94
CA MET A 127 29.53 -1.13 16.25
C MET A 127 30.91 -0.51 16.50
N TYR A 128 31.46 0.22 15.51
CA TYR A 128 32.76 0.88 15.56
C TYR A 128 32.59 2.40 15.42
N PRO A 129 33.43 3.23 16.07
CA PRO A 129 33.19 4.66 16.22
C PRO A 129 33.70 5.48 15.04
N ASP A 130 33.56 5.00 13.80
CA ASP A 130 33.71 5.91 12.67
C ASP A 130 32.44 6.75 12.59
N ARG A 131 32.58 8.08 12.64
CA ARG A 131 31.44 9.01 12.77
C ARG A 131 30.69 9.21 11.46
N THR A 132 30.69 8.21 10.59
CA THR A 132 29.88 8.22 9.38
C THR A 132 28.50 7.71 9.72
N MET A 133 27.55 8.63 9.93
CA MET A 133 26.13 8.27 9.99
C MET A 133 25.79 7.48 8.73
N ASN A 134 25.42 6.23 8.91
CA ASN A 134 25.01 5.41 7.80
C ASN A 134 23.69 5.92 7.20
N PRO A 135 23.57 5.92 5.86
CA PRO A 135 22.35 6.37 5.21
C PRO A 135 21.18 5.45 5.52
N THR A 136 20.06 6.02 5.97
CA THR A 136 18.79 5.28 6.07
C THR A 136 18.34 4.88 4.67
N ARG A 137 18.15 3.59 4.45
CA ARG A 137 17.62 3.02 3.22
C ARG A 137 16.11 2.88 3.34
N VAL A 138 15.40 3.33 2.31
CA VAL A 138 13.95 3.18 2.19
C VAL A 138 13.65 2.09 1.17
N ARG A 139 12.85 1.11 1.58
CA ARG A 139 12.37 0.05 0.70
C ARG A 139 10.85 0.07 0.61
N CYS A 140 10.33 -0.29 -0.56
CA CYS A 140 8.88 -0.42 -0.77
C CYS A 140 8.56 -1.85 -1.20
N PRO A 141 8.21 -2.75 -0.26
CA PRO A 141 7.99 -4.17 -0.56
C PRO A 141 6.93 -4.40 -1.64
N LEU A 142 5.92 -3.53 -1.71
CA LEU A 142 4.83 -3.62 -2.68
C LEU A 142 5.18 -3.14 -4.09
N TYR A 143 6.34 -2.47 -4.25
CA TYR A 143 6.85 -2.00 -5.53
C TYR A 143 8.31 -2.43 -5.67
N PRO A 144 8.56 -3.75 -5.83
CA PRO A 144 9.91 -4.30 -5.79
C PRO A 144 10.80 -3.85 -6.95
N ALA A 145 10.20 -3.40 -8.05
CA ALA A 145 10.91 -2.79 -9.17
C ALA A 145 11.42 -1.37 -8.87
N ARG A 146 11.02 -0.78 -7.73
CA ARG A 146 11.54 0.50 -7.27
C ARG A 146 12.84 0.25 -6.52
N ASP A 147 13.93 0.81 -7.03
CA ASP A 147 15.23 0.71 -6.38
C ASP A 147 15.17 1.22 -4.92
N THR A 148 15.98 0.60 -4.06
CA THR A 148 16.18 1.04 -2.67
C THR A 148 16.65 2.49 -2.68
N ALA A 149 15.83 3.40 -2.16
CA ALA A 149 16.17 4.81 -2.08
C ALA A 149 17.03 5.05 -0.84
N ILE A 150 18.06 5.88 -0.97
CA ILE A 150 18.87 6.33 0.16
C ILE A 150 18.34 7.70 0.59
N LEU A 151 17.92 7.82 1.85
CA LEU A 151 17.57 9.11 2.44
C LEU A 151 18.84 9.91 2.74
N PRO A 152 18.81 11.23 2.54
CA PRO A 152 19.90 12.09 2.96
C PRO A 152 20.04 12.02 4.48
N THR A 153 21.28 11.94 4.94
CA THR A 153 21.62 11.90 6.35
C THR A 153 21.15 13.19 7.02
N VAL A 154 20.23 13.09 8.00
CA VAL A 154 19.78 14.26 8.76
C VAL A 154 20.85 14.60 9.80
N PRO A 155 21.45 15.81 9.79
CA PRO A 155 22.41 16.18 10.82
C PRO A 155 21.69 16.24 12.17
N ILE A 156 22.19 15.50 13.16
CA ILE A 156 21.70 15.62 14.53
C ILE A 156 22.16 16.98 15.05
N THR A 157 21.25 17.93 15.20
CA THR A 157 21.50 19.11 16.03
C THR A 157 21.58 18.62 17.48
N SER A 158 22.79 18.46 18.01
CA SER A 158 22.98 18.20 19.43
C SER A 158 22.40 19.38 20.21
N ILE A 159 21.24 19.17 20.83
CA ILE A 159 20.71 20.11 21.81
C ILE A 159 21.55 19.87 23.06
N HIS A 160 22.60 20.67 23.24
CA HIS A 160 23.30 20.75 24.52
C HIS A 160 22.27 21.20 25.57
N HIS A 161 22.02 20.35 26.57
CA HIS A 161 21.52 20.82 27.85
C HIS A 161 22.73 21.31 28.63
N ASP A 162 22.79 22.63 28.81
CA ASP A 162 23.67 23.30 29.77
C ASP A 162 23.28 22.95 31.21
#